data_AF-A0A8T4EDH7-F1
#
_entry.id   AF-A0A8T4EDH7-F1
#
_cell.length_a   1.000
_cell.length_b   1.000
_cell.length_c   1.000
_cell.angle_alpha   90.00
_cell.angle_beta   90.00
_cell.angle_gamma   90.00
#
_symmetry.space_group_name_H-M   'P 1'
#
loop_
_entity.id
_entity.type
_entity.pdbx_description
1 polymer ?
#
loop_
_entity_poly.entity_id
_entity_poly.type
_entity_poly.pdbx_seq_one_letter_code
_entity_poly.pdbx_strand_id
1 'polypeptide(L)'
;MITYTNIRYTDFYSFFNVSEVSREKKPDGSSLVRSKPGGFQEFIDIEFMIDRDDYLKEAILWLDRQWIGDENNLNVFAKDIAKSFIHDTIGTGLQDQIEPIVQMLFNVKGGEDHVITLNGDGPPSVDEVGIPELRQVILTFAGLESSWSLNLYEAQIHMENVQIDERYRLRISVCYQGNSS
;
A
#
# COMPACT_ATOMS: atom_id res chain seq x y z
N MET A 1 16.60 -6.84 2.06
CA MET A 1 15.67 -6.60 3.20
C MET A 1 15.89 -5.23 3.84
N ILE A 2 14.82 -4.60 4.36
CA ILE A 2 14.82 -3.28 5.03
C ILE A 2 14.55 -3.45 6.54
N THR A 3 15.08 -2.55 7.37
CA THR A 3 14.80 -2.53 8.83
C THR A 3 13.66 -1.58 9.16
N TYR A 4 12.93 -1.86 10.23
CA TYR A 4 11.89 -0.96 10.73
C TYR A 4 12.43 0.40 11.14
N THR A 5 13.66 0.44 11.69
CA THR A 5 14.35 1.70 11.95
C THR A 5 14.51 2.52 10.68
N ASN A 6 14.90 1.93 9.55
CA ASN A 6 15.04 2.66 8.29
C ASN A 6 13.69 3.13 7.76
N ILE A 7 12.63 2.31 7.86
CA ILE A 7 11.27 2.68 7.45
C ILE A 7 10.80 3.95 8.19
N ARG A 8 11.10 4.07 9.49
CA ARG A 8 10.72 5.27 10.27
C ARG A 8 11.35 6.57 9.79
N TYR A 9 12.41 6.50 9.00
CA TYR A 9 13.09 7.66 8.42
C TYR A 9 12.75 7.89 6.95
N THR A 10 11.79 7.15 6.38
CA THR A 10 11.36 7.38 4.99
C THR A 10 10.39 8.55 4.88
N ASP A 11 10.14 8.97 3.64
CA ASP A 11 9.21 10.05 3.34
C ASP A 11 7.78 9.68 3.74
N PHE A 12 7.37 8.42 3.62
CA PHE A 12 6.09 7.92 4.12
C PHE A 12 5.87 8.25 5.60
N TYR A 13 6.85 7.99 6.47
CA TYR A 13 6.70 8.27 7.89
C TYR A 13 6.61 9.77 8.17
N SER A 14 7.46 10.56 7.54
CA SER A 14 7.52 12.00 7.79
C SER A 14 6.34 12.77 7.17
N PHE A 15 5.98 12.46 5.92
CA PHE A 15 4.90 13.11 5.18
C PHE A 15 3.53 12.83 5.78
N PHE A 16 3.23 11.56 6.10
CA PHE A 16 1.96 11.18 6.74
C PHE A 16 1.96 11.33 8.26
N ASN A 17 3.06 11.83 8.85
CA ASN A 17 3.25 11.95 10.29
C ASN A 17 2.89 10.66 11.04
N VAL A 18 3.43 9.53 10.56
CA VAL A 18 3.13 8.20 11.10
C VAL A 18 3.76 8.05 12.48
N SER A 19 2.96 7.60 13.44
CA SER A 19 3.38 7.39 14.81
C SER A 19 3.03 5.98 15.29
N GLU A 20 3.93 5.39 16.06
CA GLU A 20 3.71 4.11 16.72
C GLU A 20 2.67 4.29 17.85
N VAL A 21 1.62 3.47 17.81
CA VAL A 21 0.54 3.46 18.81
C VAL A 21 0.74 2.32 19.81
N SER A 22 1.20 1.16 19.33
CA SER A 22 1.49 0.04 20.21
C SER A 22 2.57 -0.87 19.63
N ARG A 23 3.24 -1.60 20.52
CA ARG A 23 4.20 -2.63 20.16
C ARG A 23 4.00 -3.84 21.06
N GLU A 24 3.78 -4.98 20.43
CA GLU A 24 3.52 -6.25 21.08
C GLU A 24 4.62 -7.24 20.73
N LYS A 25 5.36 -7.72 21.74
CA LYS A 25 6.34 -8.80 21.54
C LYS A 25 5.63 -10.14 21.41
N LYS A 26 6.00 -10.93 20.40
CA LYS A 26 5.47 -12.27 20.15
C LYS A 26 6.37 -13.34 20.79
N PRO A 27 5.86 -14.55 21.06
CA PRO A 27 6.64 -15.64 21.69
C PRO A 27 7.86 -16.07 20.88
N ASP A 28 7.84 -15.92 19.55
CA ASP A 28 8.97 -16.21 18.67
C ASP A 28 10.04 -15.11 18.69
N GLY A 29 9.87 -14.06 19.50
CA GLY A 29 10.75 -12.90 19.63
C GLY A 29 10.56 -11.84 18.55
N SER A 30 9.67 -12.05 17.58
CA SER A 30 9.22 -10.97 16.68
C SER A 30 8.42 -9.92 17.45
N SER A 31 8.23 -8.76 16.85
CA SER A 31 7.35 -7.72 17.39
C SER A 31 6.33 -7.29 16.34
N LEU A 32 5.08 -7.14 16.76
CA LEU A 32 4.04 -6.49 15.98
C LEU A 32 3.94 -5.04 16.42
N VAL A 33 4.24 -4.12 15.52
CA VAL A 33 4.15 -2.67 15.73
C VAL A 33 2.91 -2.16 15.02
N ARG A 34 2.00 -1.52 15.75
CA ARG A 34 0.82 -0.86 15.18
C ARG A 34 1.03 0.63 15.18
N SER A 35 0.76 1.26 14.05
CA SER A 35 0.99 2.67 13.81
C SER A 35 -0.24 3.33 13.20
N LYS A 36 -0.31 4.65 13.36
CA LYS A 36 -1.36 5.50 12.78
C LYS A 36 -0.74 6.71 12.10
N PRO A 37 -1.28 7.15 10.95
CA PRO A 37 -0.92 8.44 10.38
C PRO A 37 -1.39 9.60 11.27
N GLY A 38 -0.90 10.81 11.02
CA GLY A 38 -1.37 12.00 11.71
C GLY A 38 -2.84 12.35 11.42
N GLY A 39 -3.30 12.12 10.18
CA GLY A 39 -4.67 12.37 9.73
C GLY A 39 -5.38 11.13 9.20
N PHE A 40 -6.72 11.18 9.11
CA PHE A 40 -7.57 10.07 8.63
C PHE A 40 -7.39 8.75 9.41
N GLN A 41 -7.08 8.85 10.70
CA GLN A 41 -6.78 7.71 11.58
C GLN A 41 -7.96 6.73 11.71
N GLU A 42 -9.19 7.18 11.49
CA GLU A 42 -10.39 6.37 11.52
C GLU A 42 -10.52 5.41 10.33
N PHE A 43 -9.84 5.72 9.22
CA PHE A 43 -9.89 4.93 7.97
C PHE A 43 -8.63 4.09 7.74
N ILE A 44 -7.53 4.43 8.42
CA ILE A 44 -6.19 3.90 8.12
C ILE A 44 -5.62 3.18 9.34
N ASP A 45 -5.23 1.91 9.18
CA ASP A 45 -4.37 1.21 10.14
C ASP A 45 -3.08 0.76 9.45
N ILE A 46 -1.96 0.82 10.16
CA ILE A 46 -0.67 0.38 9.66
C ILE A 46 -0.08 -0.61 10.66
N GLU A 47 0.38 -1.76 10.18
CA GLU A 47 1.00 -2.78 11.00
C GLU A 47 2.35 -3.19 10.41
N PHE A 48 3.34 -3.42 11.27
CA PHE A 48 4.65 -3.93 10.89
C PHE A 48 5.00 -5.12 11.77
N MET A 49 5.20 -6.28 11.18
CA MET A 49 5.82 -7.43 11.81
C MET A 49 7.33 -7.36 11.58
N ILE A 50 8.08 -7.28 12.67
CA ILE A 50 9.54 -7.15 12.64
C ILE A 50 10.18 -8.33 13.38
N ASP A 51 11.33 -8.79 12.90
CA ASP A 51 12.06 -9.86 13.56
C ASP A 51 12.87 -9.38 14.78
N ARG A 52 13.71 -10.26 15.35
CA ARG A 52 14.52 -9.95 16.53
C ARG A 52 15.64 -8.94 16.24
N ASP A 53 16.02 -8.84 14.97
CA ASP A 53 17.14 -8.03 14.47
C ASP A 53 16.64 -6.74 13.77
N ASP A 54 15.37 -6.37 14.00
CA ASP A 54 14.69 -5.18 13.45
C ASP A 54 14.38 -5.26 11.94
N TYR A 55 14.57 -6.41 11.28
CA TYR A 55 14.20 -6.57 9.87
C TYR A 55 12.69 -6.69 9.72
N LEU A 56 12.17 -6.03 8.68
CA LEU A 56 10.76 -6.12 8.31
C LEU A 56 10.47 -7.52 7.75
N LYS A 57 9.56 -8.26 8.40
CA LYS A 57 8.98 -9.51 7.88
C LYS A 57 7.74 -9.23 7.04
N GLU A 58 6.87 -8.38 7.55
CA GLU A 58 5.60 -8.03 6.91
C GLU A 58 5.22 -6.60 7.26
N ALA A 59 4.82 -5.81 6.27
CA ALA A 59 4.12 -4.54 6.49
C ALA A 59 2.69 -4.69 5.96
N ILE A 60 1.70 -4.17 6.69
CA ILE A 60 0.31 -4.16 6.27
C ILE A 60 -0.24 -2.74 6.39
N LEU A 61 -0.86 -2.24 5.32
CA LEU A 61 -1.71 -1.06 5.30
C LEU A 61 -3.16 -1.50 5.12
N TRP A 62 -4.00 -1.03 6.02
CA TRP A 62 -5.44 -1.24 5.98
C TRP A 62 -6.15 0.08 5.68
N LEU A 63 -6.98 0.09 4.64
CA LEU A 63 -7.76 1.25 4.23
C LEU A 63 -9.25 0.91 4.24
N ASP A 64 -10.08 1.78 4.80
CA ASP A 64 -11.53 1.64 4.74
C ASP A 64 -12.06 1.81 3.31
N ARG A 65 -12.92 0.91 2.83
CA ARG A 65 -13.39 0.97 1.44
C ARG A 65 -14.27 2.16 1.13
N GLN A 66 -15.12 2.58 2.07
CA GLN A 66 -15.98 3.74 1.85
C GLN A 66 -15.13 5.01 1.73
N TRP A 67 -13.99 5.05 2.42
CA TRP A 67 -13.06 6.17 2.33
C TRP A 67 -12.22 6.18 1.04
N ILE A 68 -11.87 5.00 0.50
CA ILE A 68 -11.16 4.89 -0.79
C ILE A 68 -12.07 5.32 -1.95
N GLY A 69 -13.34 4.92 -1.90
CA GLY A 69 -14.30 5.13 -2.99
C GLY A 69 -14.36 3.95 -3.98
N ASP A 70 -14.82 4.24 -5.18
CA ASP A 70 -15.09 3.28 -6.27
C ASP A 70 -14.37 3.68 -7.57
N GLU A 71 -14.61 2.97 -8.68
CA GLU A 71 -13.96 3.28 -9.97
C GLU A 71 -14.29 4.67 -10.52
N ASN A 72 -15.32 5.35 -10.01
CA ASN A 72 -15.73 6.67 -10.47
C ASN A 72 -15.13 7.78 -9.62
N ASN A 73 -14.99 7.55 -8.31
CA ASN A 73 -14.59 8.54 -7.31
C ASN A 73 -13.49 8.00 -6.39
N LEU A 74 -12.26 7.86 -6.90
CA LEU A 74 -11.11 7.42 -6.11
C LEU A 74 -10.50 8.55 -5.29
N ASN A 75 -10.46 8.37 -3.97
CA ASN A 75 -9.84 9.33 -3.07
C ASN A 75 -8.33 9.47 -3.34
N VAL A 76 -7.91 10.70 -3.66
CA VAL A 76 -6.52 11.02 -3.97
C VAL A 76 -5.58 10.72 -2.80
N PHE A 77 -6.01 10.95 -1.55
CA PHE A 77 -5.21 10.63 -0.37
C PHE A 77 -5.05 9.12 -0.16
N ALA A 78 -6.07 8.32 -0.51
CA ALA A 78 -5.96 6.87 -0.44
C ALA A 78 -4.94 6.33 -1.44
N LYS A 79 -4.91 6.88 -2.67
CA LYS A 79 -3.89 6.55 -3.67
C LYS A 79 -2.48 6.95 -3.20
N ASP A 80 -2.36 8.16 -2.68
CA ASP A 80 -1.09 8.73 -2.23
C ASP A 80 -0.49 7.95 -1.06
N ILE A 81 -1.29 7.57 -0.06
CA ILE A 81 -0.79 6.76 1.05
C ILE A 81 -0.46 5.33 0.63
N ALA A 82 -1.27 4.71 -0.24
CA ALA A 82 -1.02 3.35 -0.72
C ALA A 82 0.28 3.26 -1.53
N LYS A 83 0.52 4.21 -2.45
CA LYS A 83 1.75 4.21 -3.25
C LYS A 83 2.97 4.44 -2.36
N SER A 84 2.92 5.40 -1.44
CA SER A 84 4.06 5.73 -0.57
C SER A 84 4.35 4.58 0.39
N PHE A 85 3.31 3.91 0.90
CA PHE A 85 3.46 2.71 1.71
C PHE A 85 4.19 1.60 0.94
N ILE A 86 3.74 1.27 -0.28
CA ILE A 86 4.38 0.23 -1.10
C ILE A 86 5.83 0.60 -1.42
N HIS A 87 6.06 1.84 -1.84
CA HIS A 87 7.37 2.34 -2.24
C HIS A 87 8.38 2.34 -1.09
N ASP A 88 7.97 2.74 0.11
CA ASP A 88 8.89 2.93 1.24
C ASP A 88 9.05 1.68 2.13
N THR A 89 8.15 0.70 2.00
CA THR A 89 8.28 -0.59 2.68
C THR A 89 9.00 -1.64 1.83
N ILE A 90 9.18 -1.39 0.54
CA ILE A 90 10.09 -2.17 -0.29
C ILE A 90 11.54 -1.69 -0.08
N GLY A 91 12.48 -2.63 -0.02
CA GLY A 91 13.90 -2.31 0.06
C GLY A 91 14.39 -1.69 -1.25
N THR A 92 15.37 -0.80 -1.19
CA THR A 92 15.89 -0.04 -2.34
C THR A 92 16.29 -0.92 -3.54
N GLY A 93 16.77 -2.14 -3.30
CA GLY A 93 17.12 -3.10 -4.36
C GLY A 93 15.94 -3.65 -5.17
N LEU A 94 14.70 -3.37 -4.79
CA LEU A 94 13.48 -3.81 -5.47
C LEU A 94 12.69 -2.65 -6.11
N GLN A 95 13.15 -1.40 -5.96
CA GLN A 95 12.40 -0.22 -6.43
C GLN A 95 12.14 -0.25 -7.94
N ASP A 96 13.14 -0.60 -8.74
CA ASP A 96 13.00 -0.70 -10.21
C ASP A 96 11.90 -1.68 -10.64
N GLN A 97 11.62 -2.72 -9.84
CA GLN A 97 10.58 -3.71 -10.14
C GLN A 97 9.18 -3.22 -9.80
N ILE A 98 9.04 -2.29 -8.84
CA ILE A 98 7.74 -1.82 -8.37
C ILE A 98 7.34 -0.46 -8.95
N GLU A 99 8.31 0.29 -9.50
CA GLU A 99 8.09 1.66 -10.01
C GLU A 99 6.94 1.76 -11.02
N PRO A 100 6.78 0.85 -12.01
CA PRO A 100 5.64 0.91 -12.93
C PRO A 100 4.28 0.82 -12.21
N ILE A 101 4.20 0.06 -11.12
CA ILE A 101 2.97 -0.15 -10.35
C ILE A 101 2.68 1.07 -9.47
N VAL A 102 3.69 1.61 -8.81
CA VAL A 102 3.60 2.84 -7.99
C VAL A 102 3.14 4.01 -8.86
N GLN A 103 3.74 4.19 -10.04
CA GLN A 103 3.34 5.23 -10.98
C GLN A 103 1.90 5.04 -11.47
N MET A 104 1.49 3.80 -11.74
CA MET A 104 0.16 3.53 -12.25
C MET A 104 -0.94 3.75 -11.20
N LEU A 105 -0.75 3.26 -9.97
CA LEU A 105 -1.67 3.53 -8.85
C LEU A 105 -1.92 5.03 -8.64
N PHE A 106 -0.90 5.85 -8.91
CA PHE A 106 -1.00 7.30 -8.79
C PHE A 106 -1.68 7.98 -9.98
N ASN A 107 -1.33 7.55 -11.19
CA ASN A 107 -1.80 8.19 -12.43
C ASN A 107 -3.22 7.81 -12.82
N VAL A 108 -3.83 6.82 -12.16
CA VAL A 108 -5.21 6.42 -12.49
C VAL A 108 -6.21 7.37 -11.88
N LYS A 109 -7.12 7.85 -12.73
CA LYS A 109 -8.27 8.65 -12.36
C LYS A 109 -9.53 7.81 -12.20
N GLY A 110 -10.43 8.26 -11.34
CA GLY A 110 -11.81 7.78 -11.39
C GLY A 110 -12.48 8.19 -12.70
N GLY A 111 -13.47 7.43 -13.16
CA GLY A 111 -14.21 7.69 -14.40
C GLY A 111 -14.83 9.10 -14.50
N GLU A 112 -15.08 9.76 -13.36
CA GLU A 112 -15.67 11.10 -13.29
C GLU A 112 -14.65 12.20 -12.88
N ASP A 113 -13.36 11.88 -12.73
CA ASP A 113 -12.32 12.85 -12.35
C ASP A 113 -11.98 13.82 -13.50
N HIS A 114 -12.67 14.96 -13.54
CA HIS A 114 -12.36 16.06 -14.45
C HIS A 114 -11.09 16.83 -14.02
N VAL A 115 -9.90 16.33 -14.37
CA VAL A 115 -8.69 17.18 -14.37
C VAL A 115 -8.56 17.84 -15.74
N ILE A 116 -8.79 19.15 -15.79
CA ILE A 116 -8.50 19.98 -16.96
C ILE A 116 -6.98 20.09 -17.08
N THR A 117 -6.36 19.23 -17.88
CA THR A 117 -4.95 19.37 -18.29
C THR A 117 -4.85 20.39 -19.42
N LEU A 118 -4.03 21.42 -19.24
CA LEU A 118 -3.80 22.49 -20.24
C LEU A 118 -3.22 21.98 -21.58
N ASN A 119 -2.76 20.72 -21.64
CA ASN A 119 -2.08 20.12 -22.80
C ASN A 119 -2.81 18.90 -23.41
N GLY A 120 -4.04 18.58 -23.02
CA GLY A 120 -4.84 17.53 -23.68
C GLY A 120 -4.47 16.08 -23.35
N ASP A 121 -3.27 15.80 -22.82
CA ASP A 121 -2.89 14.47 -22.32
C ASP A 121 -3.27 14.36 -20.84
N GLY A 122 -4.50 13.92 -20.57
CA GLY A 122 -4.93 13.57 -19.23
C GLY A 122 -4.33 12.25 -18.76
N PRO A 123 -4.15 12.03 -17.44
CA PRO A 123 -3.84 10.71 -16.90
C PRO A 123 -4.89 9.67 -17.34
N PRO A 124 -4.49 8.40 -17.61
CA PRO A 124 -5.38 7.38 -18.12
C PRO A 124 -6.44 6.99 -17.10
N SER A 125 -7.66 6.78 -17.59
CA SER A 125 -8.74 6.10 -16.87
C SER A 125 -8.44 4.61 -16.71
N VAL A 126 -9.18 3.95 -15.81
CA VAL A 126 -9.07 2.51 -15.55
C VAL A 126 -9.17 1.67 -16.84
N ASP A 127 -10.01 2.08 -17.79
CA ASP A 127 -10.24 1.35 -19.05
C ASP A 127 -9.16 1.60 -20.12
N GLU A 128 -8.34 2.64 -19.97
CA GLU A 128 -7.25 2.97 -20.89
C GLU A 128 -5.94 2.26 -20.54
N VAL A 129 -5.89 1.53 -19.43
CA VAL A 129 -4.72 0.76 -19.00
C VAL A 129 -4.60 -0.53 -19.83
N GLY A 130 -3.77 -0.46 -20.88
CA GLY A 130 -3.53 -1.56 -21.81
C GLY A 130 -2.62 -2.70 -21.30
N ILE A 131 -2.09 -2.61 -20.08
CA ILE A 131 -1.24 -3.64 -19.47
C ILE A 131 -2.11 -4.44 -18.47
N PRO A 132 -2.43 -5.72 -18.74
CA PRO A 132 -3.37 -6.52 -17.94
C PRO A 132 -3.02 -6.57 -16.45
N GLU A 133 -1.74 -6.76 -16.13
CA GLU A 133 -1.25 -6.86 -14.75
C GLU A 133 -1.47 -5.55 -13.97
N LEU A 134 -1.28 -4.41 -14.64
CA LEU A 134 -1.48 -3.10 -14.02
C LEU A 134 -2.96 -2.74 -13.92
N ARG A 135 -3.77 -3.15 -14.90
CA ARG A 135 -5.23 -3.02 -14.84
C ARG A 135 -5.78 -3.76 -13.61
N GLN A 136 -5.29 -4.96 -13.34
CA GLN A 136 -5.76 -5.74 -12.19
C GLN A 136 -5.48 -5.04 -10.86
N VAL A 137 -4.28 -4.44 -10.67
CA VAL A 137 -3.95 -3.65 -9.46
C VAL A 137 -5.02 -2.59 -9.21
N ILE A 138 -5.36 -1.84 -10.26
CA ILE A 138 -6.33 -0.74 -10.19
C ILE A 138 -7.71 -1.26 -9.87
N LEU A 139 -8.15 -2.31 -10.56
CA LEU A 139 -9.47 -2.90 -10.33
C LEU A 139 -9.59 -3.42 -8.89
N THR A 140 -8.52 -4.02 -8.34
CA THR A 140 -8.49 -4.39 -6.93
C THR A 140 -8.54 -3.16 -6.04
N PHE A 141 -7.76 -2.11 -6.34
CA PHE A 141 -7.77 -0.87 -5.58
C PHE A 141 -9.13 -0.14 -5.65
N ALA A 142 -9.88 -0.25 -6.75
CA ALA A 142 -11.22 0.32 -6.91
C ALA A 142 -12.33 -0.55 -6.27
N GLY A 143 -12.02 -1.79 -5.86
CA GLY A 143 -12.99 -2.71 -5.27
C GLY A 143 -13.77 -3.53 -6.30
N LEU A 144 -13.35 -3.51 -7.57
CA LEU A 144 -13.94 -4.30 -8.66
C LEU A 144 -13.38 -5.72 -8.76
N GLU A 145 -12.16 -5.92 -8.26
CA GLU A 145 -11.54 -7.24 -8.16
C GLU A 145 -11.25 -7.59 -6.70
N SER A 146 -11.34 -8.88 -6.37
CA SER A 146 -11.17 -9.34 -4.99
C SER A 146 -9.74 -9.22 -4.49
N SER A 147 -8.75 -9.53 -5.33
CA SER A 147 -7.34 -9.48 -4.95
C SER A 147 -6.39 -9.39 -6.15
N TRP A 148 -5.15 -8.99 -5.85
CA TRP A 148 -4.02 -8.94 -6.77
C TRP A 148 -2.73 -9.25 -6.01
N SER A 149 -1.73 -9.84 -6.70
CA SER A 149 -0.41 -10.10 -6.12
C SER A 149 0.71 -9.89 -7.12
N LEU A 150 1.85 -9.45 -6.62
CA LEU A 150 3.14 -9.46 -7.32
C LEU A 150 4.19 -10.21 -6.50
N ASN A 151 4.80 -11.20 -7.13
CA ASN A 151 5.97 -11.86 -6.57
C ASN A 151 7.23 -11.15 -7.06
N LEU A 152 8.06 -10.72 -6.12
CA LEU A 152 9.39 -10.19 -6.34
C LEU A 152 10.42 -11.24 -5.90
N TYR A 153 11.70 -10.98 -6.15
CA TYR A 153 12.77 -11.92 -5.81
C TYR A 153 12.85 -12.25 -4.30
N GLU A 154 12.72 -11.24 -3.43
CA GLU A 154 12.82 -11.41 -1.96
C GLU A 154 11.53 -11.01 -1.22
N ALA A 155 10.48 -10.65 -1.95
CA ALA A 155 9.27 -10.11 -1.35
C ALA A 155 8.03 -10.46 -2.17
N GLN A 156 6.86 -10.29 -1.57
CA GLN A 156 5.57 -10.36 -2.23
C GLN A 156 4.76 -9.13 -1.84
N ILE A 157 4.17 -8.47 -2.83
CA ILE A 157 3.14 -7.46 -2.60
C ILE A 157 1.80 -8.14 -2.86
N HIS A 158 0.86 -7.99 -1.94
CA HIS A 158 -0.49 -8.50 -2.07
C HIS A 158 -1.50 -7.42 -1.71
N MET A 159 -2.56 -7.35 -2.48
CA MET A 159 -3.69 -6.46 -2.26
C MET A 159 -4.97 -7.29 -2.26
N GLU A 160 -5.82 -7.12 -1.25
CA GLU A 160 -7.10 -7.84 -1.16
C GLU A 160 -8.19 -6.98 -0.53
N ASN A 161 -9.39 -7.07 -1.09
CA ASN A 161 -10.59 -6.49 -0.48
C ASN A 161 -11.24 -7.51 0.44
N VAL A 162 -11.29 -7.23 1.73
CA VAL A 162 -11.73 -8.16 2.77
C VAL A 162 -12.76 -7.52 3.70
N GLN A 163 -13.64 -8.34 4.25
CA GLN A 163 -14.58 -7.92 5.28
C GLN A 163 -14.06 -8.35 6.66
N ILE A 164 -13.84 -7.38 7.56
CA ILE A 164 -13.35 -7.58 8.92
C ILE A 164 -14.26 -6.82 9.87
N ASP A 165 -14.84 -7.52 10.86
CA ASP A 165 -15.70 -6.93 11.89
C ASP A 165 -16.75 -5.97 11.30
N GLU A 166 -17.50 -6.46 10.31
CA GLU A 166 -18.54 -5.72 9.55
C GLU A 166 -18.03 -4.59 8.64
N ARG A 167 -16.74 -4.24 8.69
CA ARG A 167 -16.14 -3.24 7.81
C ARG A 167 -15.55 -3.88 6.56
N TYR A 168 -15.81 -3.27 5.42
CA TYR A 168 -15.15 -3.65 4.17
C TYR A 168 -13.88 -2.82 4.01
N ARG A 169 -12.73 -3.49 3.87
CA ARG A 169 -11.41 -2.86 3.86
C ARG A 169 -10.56 -3.37 2.72
N LEU A 170 -9.69 -2.51 2.21
CA LEU A 170 -8.56 -2.91 1.39
C LEU A 170 -7.37 -3.19 2.30
N ARG A 171 -6.79 -4.38 2.16
CA ARG A 171 -5.50 -4.74 2.76
C ARG A 171 -4.42 -4.68 1.69
N ILE A 172 -3.33 -3.99 1.98
CA ILE A 172 -2.11 -3.99 1.16
C ILE A 172 -1.00 -4.53 2.05
N SER A 173 -0.38 -5.64 1.66
CA SER A 173 0.71 -6.25 2.43
C SER A 173 1.98 -6.38 1.59
N VAL A 174 3.12 -6.10 2.23
CA VAL A 174 4.47 -6.37 1.70
C VAL A 174 5.12 -7.39 2.62
N CYS A 175 5.28 -8.62 2.13
CA CYS A 175 5.83 -9.75 2.87
C CYS A 175 7.23 -10.09 2.34
N TYR A 176 8.25 -10.05 3.19
CA TYR A 176 9.59 -10.52 2.83
C TYR A 176 9.69 -12.02 3.01
N GLN A 177 10.21 -12.70 1.99
CA GLN A 177 10.47 -14.12 2.06
C GLN A 177 11.72 -14.31 2.91
N GLY A 178 11.55 -14.86 4.12
CA GLY A 178 12.69 -15.19 4.97
C GLY A 178 13.56 -16.23 4.27
N ASN A 179 14.86 -15.96 4.12
CA ASN A 179 15.82 -17.04 3.89
C ASN A 179 15.78 -17.93 5.13
N SER A 180 15.08 -19.06 5.03
CA SER A 180 15.23 -20.18 5.95
C SER A 180 16.71 -20.56 5.96
N SER A 181 17.45 -19.99 6.90
CA SER A 181 18.85 -20.28 7.17
C SER A 181 18.94 -21.28 8.31
#